data_AF-A0A415P0B8-F1
#
_entry.id   AF-A0A415P0B8-F1
#
_cell.length_a   1.000
_cell.length_b   1.000
_cell.length_c   1.000
_cell.angle_alpha   90.00
_cell.angle_beta   90.00
_cell.angle_gamma   90.00
#
_symmetry.space_group_name_H-M   'P 1'
#
loop_
_entity.id
_entity.type
_entity.pdbx_description
1 polymer ?
#
loop_
_entity_poly.entity_id
_entity_poly.type
_entity_poly.pdbx_seq_one_letter_code
_entity_poly.pdbx_strand_id
1 'polypeptide(L)' 'MKKVNLRDLYPDVYKNDHFVEVTEDVLETIRAAERAEAAYDRRMYRYEAYYS' A
#
# COMPACT_ATOMS: atom_id res chain seq x y z
N MET A 1 -14.44 11.96 8.11
CA MET A 1 -13.10 11.56 8.59
C MET A 1 -13.19 10.09 8.97
N LYS A 2 -12.24 9.27 8.52
CA LYS A 2 -12.28 7.82 8.71
C LYS A 2 -11.05 7.39 9.50
N LYS A 3 -11.27 6.60 10.53
CA LYS A 3 -10.19 6.05 11.35
C LYS A 3 -9.71 4.76 10.70
N VAL A 4 -8.42 4.70 10.34
CA VAL A 4 -7.78 3.52 9.75
C VAL A 4 -6.62 3.07 10.62
N ASN A 5 -6.44 1.76 10.70
CA ASN A 5 -5.33 1.16 11.43
C ASN A 5 -4.16 0.96 10.48
N LEU A 6 -3.02 1.56 10.80
CA LEU A 6 -1.79 1.41 10.03
C LEU A 6 -1.19 0.02 10.13
N ARG A 7 -1.50 -0.75 11.19
CA ARG A 7 -1.10 -2.16 11.27
C ARG A 7 -1.73 -2.99 10.15
N ASP A 8 -2.97 -2.70 9.79
CA ASP A 8 -3.68 -3.45 8.76
C ASP A 8 -3.19 -3.09 7.34
N LEU A 9 -2.69 -1.86 7.17
CA LEU A 9 -2.16 -1.36 5.90
C LEU A 9 -0.67 -1.71 5.70
N TYR A 10 0.13 -1.63 6.76
CA TYR A 10 1.58 -1.84 6.72
C TYR A 10 2.02 -2.70 7.92
N PRO A 11 1.68 -4.00 7.92
CA PRO A 11 1.94 -4.89 9.06
C PRO A 11 3.42 -5.10 9.35
N ASP A 12 4.28 -4.97 8.33
CA ASP A 12 5.73 -5.15 8.47
C ASP A 12 6.40 -3.97 9.20
N VAL A 13 5.81 -2.78 9.08
CA VAL A 13 6.33 -1.54 9.67
C VAL A 13 5.72 -1.29 11.05
N TYR A 14 4.41 -1.48 11.18
CA TYR A 14 3.68 -1.21 12.42
C TYR A 14 3.31 -2.52 13.10
N LYS A 15 4.02 -2.87 14.18
CA LYS A 15 3.75 -4.09 14.96
C LYS A 15 2.61 -3.96 15.98
N ASN A 16 2.22 -2.72 16.29
CA ASN A 16 1.15 -2.41 17.24
C ASN A 16 0.03 -1.67 16.52
N ASP A 17 -1.18 -1.75 17.05
CA ASP A 17 -2.32 -1.02 16.51
C ASP A 17 -2.05 0.49 16.55
N HIS A 18 -2.11 1.14 15.39
CA HIS A 18 -1.88 2.57 15.22
C HIS A 18 -3.02 3.15 14.41
N PHE A 19 -3.94 3.81 15.11
CA PHE A 19 -5.10 4.40 14.47
C PHE A 19 -4.84 5.85 14.09
N VAL A 20 -4.90 6.14 12.80
CA VAL A 20 -4.80 7.50 12.26
C VAL A 20 -6.15 7.92 11.72
N GLU A 21 -6.54 9.15 12.01
CA GLU A 21 -7.72 9.77 11.39
C GLU A 21 -7.30 10.35 10.05
N VAL A 22 -7.78 9.70 8.99
CA VAL A 22 -7.40 10.00 7.62
C VAL A 22 -8.59 10.67 6.93
N THR A 23 -8.30 11.72 6.17
CA THR A 23 -9.28 12.39 5.31
C THR A 23 -9.50 11.58 4.03
N GLU A 24 -10.62 11.81 3.35
CA GLU A 24 -10.94 11.11 2.10
C GLU A 24 -9.81 11.23 1.06
N ASP A 25 -9.19 12.41 0.98
CA ASP A 25 -8.09 12.75 0.08
C ASP A 25 -6.83 11.89 0.31
N VAL A 26 -6.48 11.66 1.58
CA VAL A 26 -5.34 10.81 1.94
C VAL A 26 -5.66 9.33 1.69
N LEU A 27 -6.93 8.92 1.81
CA LEU A 27 -7.34 7.55 1.44
C LEU A 27 -7.24 7.31 -0.08
N GLU A 28 -7.60 8.32 -0.89
CA GLU A 28 -7.47 8.25 -2.35
C GLU A 28 -6.01 8.20 -2.79
N THR A 29 -5.13 8.97 -2.15
CA THR A 29 -3.69 8.92 -2.46
C THR A 29 -3.05 7.58 -2.09
N ILE A 30 -3.42 6.96 -0.96
CA ILE A 30 -2.95 5.61 -0.60
C ILE A 30 -3.37 4.59 -1.67
N ARG A 31 -4.64 4.60 -2.10
CA ARG A 31 -5.12 3.71 -3.17
C ARG A 31 -4.43 3.97 -4.51
N ALA A 32 -4.13 5.23 -4.83
CA ALA A 32 -3.40 5.60 -6.03
C ALA A 32 -1.96 5.08 -5.98
N ALA A 33 -1.31 5.17 -4.82
CA ALA A 33 0.02 4.64 -4.58
C ALA A 33 0.06 3.11 -4.70
N GLU A 34 -0.85 2.38 -4.04
CA GLU A 34 -0.96 0.91 -4.17
C GLU A 34 -1.16 0.47 -5.62
N ARG A 35 -1.97 1.20 -6.41
CA ARG A 35 -2.17 0.89 -7.84
C ARG A 35 -0.89 1.12 -8.66
N ALA A 36 -0.11 2.15 -8.33
CA ALA A 36 1.16 2.43 -8.99
C ALA A 36 2.22 1.36 -8.65
N GLU A 37 2.28 0.94 -7.40
CA GLU A 37 3.18 -0.11 -6.90
C GLU A 37 2.82 -1.48 -7.51
N ALA A 38 1.53 -1.85 -7.55
CA ALA A 38 1.08 -3.06 -8.23
C ALA A 38 1.32 -3.07 -9.75
N ALA A 39 1.47 -1.89 -10.39
CA ALA A 39 1.89 -1.80 -11.79
C ALA A 39 3.40 -1.99 -11.94
N TYR A 40 4.18 -1.54 -10.96
CA TYR A 40 5.62 -1.74 -10.88
C TYR A 40 5.96 -3.22 -10.65
N ASP A 41 5.32 -3.88 -9.68
CA ASP A 41 5.53 -5.30 -9.38
C ASP A 41 5.22 -6.20 -10.58
N ARG A 42 4.15 -5.90 -11.33
CA ARG A 42 3.81 -6.64 -12.56
C ARG A 42 4.87 -6.50 -13.66
N ARG A 43 5.58 -5.38 -13.73
CA ARG A 43 6.74 -5.23 -14.62
C ARG A 43 7.94 -6.05 -14.14
N MET A 44 8.20 -6.06 -12.84
CA MET A 44 9.29 -6.82 -12.24
C MET A 44 9.09 -8.33 -12.43
N TYR A 45 7.90 -8.84 -12.12
CA TYR A 45 7.56 -10.26 -12.33
C TYR A 45 7.71 -10.72 -13.79
N ARG A 46 7.31 -9.86 -14.74
CA ARG A 46 7.49 -10.17 -16.16
C ARG A 46 8.97 -10.18 -16.58
N TYR A 47 9.80 -9.34 -15.96
CA TYR A 47 11.23 -9.30 -16.22
C TYR A 47 11.94 -10.52 -15.64
N GLU A 48 11.67 -10.88 -14.38
CA GLU A 48 12.25 -12.07 -13.75
C GLU A 48 11.86 -13.36 -14.46
N ALA A 49 10.60 -13.50 -14.89
CA ALA A 49 10.14 -14.66 -15.65
C ALA A 49 10.78 -14.77 -17.05
N TYR A 50 11.27 -13.67 -17.61
CA TYR A 50 11.91 -13.64 -18.93
C TYR A 50 13.41 -13.97 -18.87
N TYR A 51 14.02 -13.87 -17.69
CA TYR A 51 15.44 -14.11 -17.47
C TYR A 51 15.74 -15.24 -16.47
N SER A 52 14.73 -16.04 -16.08
CA SER A 52 14.88 -17.31 -15.35
C SER A 52 15.17 -18.49 -16.27
#